data_AF-A0A1B3ND61-F1
#
_entry.id   AF-A0A1B3ND61-F1
#
_cell.length_a   1.000
_cell.length_b   1.000
_cell.length_c   1.000
_cell.angle_alpha   90.00
_cell.angle_beta   90.00
_cell.angle_gamma   90.00
#
_symmetry.space_group_name_H-M   'P 1'
#
loop_
_entity.id
_entity.type
_entity.pdbx_description
1 polymer ?
#
loop_
_entity_poly.entity_id
_entity_poly.type
_entity_poly.pdbx_seq_one_letter_code
_entity_poly.pdbx_strand_id
1 'polypeptide(L)'
;MFQLIVAVISIALIAVLAAASFYYGGTAFNQSSLKGQVTALVNAGQQVAGAQALYATDTGSKAGTLAALLYDGKYLASTPAKPAAASNGTWATNGSTASIAIDLTGTPLTNFCTEVAKQAGGANPVDANLPSTQQFGCVGTASAASFEFRV
;
A
#
# COMPACT_ATOMS: atom_id res chain seq x y z
N MET A 1 -11.14 -4.67 55.57
CA MET A 1 -11.50 -5.80 54.68
C MET A 1 -12.20 -5.35 53.40
N PHE A 2 -13.01 -4.28 53.42
CA PHE A 2 -13.69 -3.75 52.22
C PHE A 2 -12.73 -3.31 51.09
N GLN A 3 -11.59 -2.69 51.43
CA GLN A 3 -10.63 -2.25 50.41
C GLN A 3 -9.96 -3.39 49.63
N LEU A 4 -9.81 -4.58 50.23
CA LEU A 4 -9.21 -5.73 49.55
C LEU A 4 -10.14 -6.27 48.46
N ILE A 5 -11.44 -6.33 48.74
CA ILE A 5 -12.44 -6.78 47.75
C ILE A 5 -12.46 -5.85 46.53
N VAL A 6 -12.43 -4.53 46.76
CA VAL A 6 -12.45 -3.54 45.67
C VAL A 6 -11.20 -3.66 44.82
N ALA A 7 -10.02 -3.79 45.45
CA ALA A 7 -8.75 -3.93 44.72
C ALA A 7 -8.73 -5.18 43.82
N VAL A 8 -9.20 -6.32 44.32
CA VAL A 8 -9.22 -7.57 43.53
C VAL A 8 -10.18 -7.47 42.35
N ILE A 9 -11.36 -6.88 42.55
CA ILE A 9 -12.34 -6.69 41.47
C ILE A 9 -11.80 -5.70 40.41
N SER A 10 -11.12 -4.63 40.83
CA SER A 10 -10.51 -3.68 39.90
C SER A 10 -9.45 -4.32 39.01
N ILE A 11 -8.57 -5.16 39.58
CA ILE A 11 -7.54 -5.87 38.80
C ILE A 11 -8.19 -6.84 37.82
N ALA A 12 -9.22 -7.57 38.26
CA ALA A 12 -9.96 -8.49 37.39
C ALA A 12 -10.61 -7.75 36.19
N LEU A 13 -11.23 -6.60 36.43
CA LEU A 13 -11.85 -5.80 35.36
C LEU A 13 -10.81 -5.27 34.35
N ILE A 14 -9.66 -4.81 34.82
CA ILE A 14 -8.57 -4.35 33.94
C ILE A 14 -8.02 -5.51 33.12
N ALA A 15 -7.85 -6.69 33.71
CA ALA A 15 -7.40 -7.88 33.01
C ALA A 15 -8.37 -8.31 31.90
N VAL A 16 -9.68 -8.27 32.16
CA VAL A 16 -10.72 -8.57 31.15
C VAL A 16 -10.69 -7.53 30.03
N LEU A 17 -10.57 -6.25 30.36
CA LEU A 17 -10.52 -5.18 29.37
C LEU A 17 -9.27 -5.28 28.48
N ALA A 18 -8.11 -5.57 29.08
CA ALA A 18 -6.86 -5.80 28.35
C ALA A 18 -6.97 -7.02 27.42
N ALA A 19 -7.53 -8.14 27.90
CA ALA A 19 -7.76 -9.32 27.08
C ALA A 19 -8.69 -9.03 25.89
N ALA A 20 -9.76 -8.25 26.11
CA ALA A 20 -10.63 -7.79 25.04
C ALA A 20 -9.90 -6.87 24.04
N SER A 21 -9.04 -5.96 24.51
CA SER A 21 -8.22 -5.11 23.63
C SER A 21 -7.23 -5.92 22.79
N PHE A 22 -6.65 -7.00 23.31
CA PHE A 22 -5.80 -7.87 22.50
C PHE A 22 -6.60 -8.65 21.45
N TYR A 23 -7.75 -9.20 21.84
CA TYR A 23 -8.57 -10.02 20.93
C TYR A 23 -9.22 -9.19 19.82
N TYR A 24 -9.75 -8.00 20.13
CA TYR A 24 -10.44 -7.13 19.17
C TYR A 24 -9.57 -6.02 18.59
N GLY A 25 -8.54 -5.55 19.31
CA GLY A 25 -7.65 -4.50 18.83
C GLY A 25 -6.63 -4.98 17.80
N GLY A 26 -6.21 -6.25 17.86
CA GLY A 26 -5.25 -6.82 16.92
C GLY A 26 -5.78 -6.88 15.46
N THR A 27 -7.04 -7.24 15.28
CA THR A 27 -7.66 -7.30 13.94
C THR A 27 -7.88 -5.91 13.34
N ALA A 28 -8.28 -4.94 14.17
CA ALA A 28 -8.42 -3.54 13.77
C ALA A 28 -7.07 -2.90 13.43
N PHE A 29 -6.02 -3.18 14.21
CA PHE A 29 -4.66 -2.70 13.95
C PHE A 29 -4.10 -3.26 12.63
N ASN A 30 -4.29 -4.55 12.37
CA ASN A 30 -3.85 -5.18 11.12
C ASN A 30 -4.56 -4.59 9.90
N GLN A 31 -5.87 -4.34 9.96
CA GLN A 31 -6.59 -3.69 8.87
C GLN A 31 -6.15 -2.24 8.66
N SER A 32 -5.95 -1.48 9.74
CA SER A 32 -5.46 -0.10 9.67
C SER A 32 -4.05 -0.02 9.07
N SER A 33 -3.17 -0.95 9.47
CA SER A 33 -1.82 -1.06 8.91
C SER A 33 -1.85 -1.40 7.42
N LEU A 34 -2.67 -2.36 6.99
CA LEU A 34 -2.84 -2.68 5.57
C LEU A 34 -3.35 -1.48 4.78
N LYS A 35 -4.37 -0.78 5.28
CA LYS A 35 -4.91 0.43 4.65
C LYS A 35 -3.83 1.51 4.50
N GLY A 36 -3.04 1.74 5.56
CA GLY A 36 -1.94 2.71 5.54
C GLY A 36 -0.85 2.34 4.52
N GLN A 37 -0.52 1.06 4.38
CA GLN A 37 0.43 0.59 3.37
C GLN A 37 -0.10 0.81 1.95
N VAL A 38 -1.38 0.55 1.69
CA VAL A 38 -2.01 0.85 0.38
C VAL A 38 -1.95 2.35 0.08
N THR A 39 -2.33 3.20 1.04
CA THR A 39 -2.26 4.66 0.88
C THR A 39 -0.84 5.13 0.61
N ALA A 40 0.17 4.54 1.26
CA ALA A 40 1.57 4.84 0.99
C ALA A 40 1.96 4.51 -0.46
N LEU A 41 1.52 3.37 -1.01
CA LEU A 41 1.74 3.03 -2.42
C LEU A 41 1.02 3.99 -3.38
N VAL A 42 -0.22 4.38 -3.06
CA VAL A 42 -0.97 5.36 -3.88
C VAL A 42 -0.24 6.71 -3.91
N ASN A 43 0.22 7.20 -2.76
CA ASN A 43 0.99 8.45 -2.67
C ASN A 43 2.33 8.36 -3.43
N ALA A 44 3.00 7.20 -3.39
CA ALA A 44 4.21 6.95 -4.17
C ALA A 44 3.90 6.93 -5.68
N GLY A 45 2.81 6.27 -6.10
CA GLY A 45 2.34 6.29 -7.50
C GLY A 45 2.03 7.71 -7.99
N GLN A 46 1.38 8.53 -7.17
CA GLN A 46 1.12 9.95 -7.47
C GLN A 46 2.40 10.77 -7.63
N GLN A 47 3.45 10.50 -6.85
CA GLN A 47 4.75 11.15 -7.04
C GLN A 47 5.37 10.80 -8.40
N VAL A 48 5.29 9.53 -8.81
CA VAL A 48 5.76 9.11 -10.14
C VAL A 48 4.91 9.75 -11.24
N ALA A 49 3.58 9.83 -11.07
CA ALA A 49 2.70 10.48 -12.03
C ALA A 49 3.01 11.98 -12.19
N GLY A 50 3.24 12.69 -11.09
CA GLY A 50 3.63 14.11 -11.12
C GLY A 50 4.94 14.32 -11.86
N ALA A 51 5.94 13.47 -11.61
CA ALA A 51 7.21 13.54 -12.32
C ALA A 51 7.10 13.18 -13.79
N GLN A 52 6.25 12.22 -14.15
CA GLN A 52 5.93 11.89 -15.54
C GLN A 52 5.32 13.09 -16.27
N ALA A 53 4.45 13.85 -15.62
CA ALA A 53 3.87 15.07 -16.19
C ALA A 53 4.94 16.17 -16.40
N LEU A 54 5.86 16.34 -15.45
CA LEU A 54 6.97 17.30 -15.59
C LEU A 54 7.95 16.88 -16.69
N TYR A 55 8.30 15.59 -16.76
CA TYR A 55 9.18 15.04 -17.80
C TYR A 55 8.54 15.18 -19.19
N ALA A 56 7.24 14.90 -19.31
CA ALA A 56 6.50 15.07 -20.55
C ALA A 56 6.38 16.54 -20.99
N THR A 57 6.29 17.47 -20.03
CA THR A 57 6.31 18.91 -20.32
C THR A 57 7.63 19.36 -20.95
N ASP A 58 8.75 18.78 -20.52
CA ASP A 58 10.09 19.20 -20.98
C ASP A 58 10.55 18.46 -22.24
N THR A 59 10.26 17.16 -22.35
CA THR A 59 10.74 16.30 -23.44
C THR A 59 9.68 16.02 -24.51
N GLY A 60 8.43 16.39 -24.27
CA GLY A 60 7.30 16.10 -25.16
C GLY A 60 6.82 14.65 -25.14
N SER A 61 7.37 13.79 -24.27
CA SER A 61 7.00 12.37 -24.15
C SER A 61 7.12 11.89 -22.72
N LYS A 62 6.36 10.86 -22.32
CA LYS A 62 6.48 10.26 -20.98
C LYS A 62 7.77 9.42 -20.88
N ALA A 63 8.36 9.37 -19.69
CA ALA A 63 9.58 8.61 -19.43
C ALA A 63 9.29 7.10 -19.44
N GLY A 64 10.00 6.35 -20.28
CA GLY A 64 9.88 4.89 -20.36
C GLY A 64 10.60 4.12 -19.26
N THR A 65 11.33 4.79 -18.37
CA THR A 65 12.03 4.18 -17.22
C THR A 65 12.02 5.10 -16.01
N LEU A 66 12.11 4.53 -14.82
CA LEU A 66 12.21 5.32 -13.59
C LEU A 66 13.53 6.12 -13.53
N ALA A 67 14.61 5.58 -14.10
CA ALA A 67 15.91 6.25 -14.13
C ALA A 67 15.88 7.60 -14.86
N ALA A 68 15.08 7.72 -15.92
CA ALA A 68 14.89 8.99 -16.63
C ALA A 68 14.17 10.05 -15.76
N LEU A 69 13.31 9.64 -14.83
CA LEU A 69 12.66 10.54 -13.88
C LEU A 69 13.61 10.95 -12.73
N LEU A 70 14.51 10.06 -12.33
CA LEU A 70 15.55 10.35 -11.34
C LEU A 70 16.73 11.15 -11.89
N TYR A 71 16.75 11.46 -13.19
CA TYR A 71 17.88 12.11 -13.85
C TYR A 71 18.32 13.37 -13.10
N ASP A 72 19.45 13.24 -12.38
CA ASP A 72 20.05 14.27 -11.54
C ASP A 72 19.08 14.95 -10.55
N GLY A 73 18.06 14.23 -10.08
CA GLY A 73 17.06 14.75 -9.15
C GLY A 73 16.03 15.71 -9.77
N LYS A 74 16.00 15.88 -11.10
CA LYS A 74 15.23 16.94 -11.77
C LYS A 74 13.70 16.75 -11.68
N TYR A 75 13.21 15.52 -11.77
CA TYR A 75 11.76 15.23 -11.73
C TYR A 75 11.37 14.38 -10.52
N LEU A 76 12.27 13.50 -10.06
CA LEU A 76 12.20 12.78 -8.79
C LEU A 76 13.50 13.01 -8.02
N ALA A 77 13.42 13.50 -6.79
CA ALA A 77 14.60 13.67 -5.93
C ALA A 77 15.20 12.31 -5.48
N SER A 78 14.38 11.27 -5.37
CA SER A 78 14.81 9.90 -5.04
C SER A 78 13.72 8.90 -5.45
N THR A 79 14.04 7.60 -5.41
CA THR A 79 13.02 6.56 -5.61
C THR A 79 11.94 6.66 -4.52
N PRO A 80 10.64 6.63 -4.87
CA PRO A 80 9.59 6.76 -3.88
C PRO A 80 9.69 5.69 -2.79
N ALA A 81 9.39 6.09 -1.55
CA ALA A 81 9.39 5.18 -0.43
C ALA A 81 8.42 4.00 -0.68
N LYS A 82 8.81 2.80 -0.24
CA LYS A 82 8.02 1.58 -0.37
C LYS A 82 7.61 1.07 1.01
N PRO A 83 6.35 0.68 1.22
CA PRO A 83 5.89 0.07 2.46
C PRO A 83 6.37 -1.39 2.59
N ALA A 84 6.17 -1.98 3.76
CA ALA A 84 6.54 -3.37 4.04
C ALA A 84 5.95 -4.37 3.04
N ALA A 85 4.73 -4.12 2.57
CA ALA A 85 4.06 -4.91 1.54
C ALA A 85 4.81 -5.00 0.19
N ALA A 86 5.73 -4.07 -0.07
CA ALA A 86 6.55 -4.04 -1.28
C ALA A 86 8.05 -4.04 -0.92
N SER A 87 8.41 -4.63 0.22
CA SER A 87 9.79 -4.63 0.75
C SER A 87 10.84 -5.16 -0.23
N ASN A 88 10.48 -6.15 -1.06
CA ASN A 88 11.35 -6.70 -2.10
C ASN A 88 11.11 -6.09 -3.50
N GLY A 89 10.03 -5.32 -3.66
CA GLY A 89 9.68 -4.64 -4.90
C GLY A 89 10.59 -3.43 -5.17
N THR A 90 10.78 -3.13 -6.45
CA THR A 90 11.41 -1.89 -6.92
C THR A 90 10.43 -1.16 -7.82
N TRP A 91 10.32 0.15 -7.66
CA TRP A 91 9.49 0.98 -8.54
C TRP A 91 10.03 0.93 -9.97
N ALA A 92 9.15 0.72 -10.92
CA ALA A 92 9.40 0.82 -12.35
C ALA A 92 8.29 1.64 -13.01
N THR A 93 8.56 2.13 -14.22
CA THR A 93 7.54 2.75 -15.05
C THR A 93 7.84 2.48 -16.51
N ASN A 94 6.80 2.35 -17.33
CA ASN A 94 6.87 2.19 -18.78
C ASN A 94 6.32 3.43 -19.53
N GLY A 95 6.10 4.54 -18.81
CA GLY A 95 5.50 5.75 -19.37
C GLY A 95 3.97 5.70 -19.48
N SER A 96 3.30 4.63 -19.08
CA SER A 96 1.82 4.55 -18.99
C SER A 96 1.37 4.09 -17.60
N THR A 97 2.15 3.22 -16.97
CA THR A 97 1.97 2.78 -15.59
C THR A 97 3.28 2.91 -14.82
N ALA A 98 3.15 3.17 -13.52
CA ALA A 98 4.17 2.97 -12.51
C ALA A 98 3.81 1.69 -11.74
N SER A 99 4.74 0.76 -11.65
CA SER A 99 4.50 -0.55 -11.03
C SER A 99 5.55 -0.88 -9.98
N ILE A 100 5.14 -1.66 -8.98
CA ILE A 100 6.04 -2.22 -7.97
C ILE A 100 5.55 -3.61 -7.57
N ALA A 101 6.47 -4.57 -7.49
CA ALA A 101 6.14 -5.92 -7.03
C ALA A 101 5.73 -5.89 -5.54
N ILE A 102 4.65 -6.61 -5.23
CA ILE A 102 4.15 -6.81 -3.87
C ILE A 102 4.63 -8.18 -3.43
N ASP A 103 5.36 -8.21 -2.31
CA ASP A 103 5.80 -9.45 -1.68
C ASP A 103 5.32 -9.41 -0.22
N LEU A 104 4.22 -10.12 0.03
CA LEU A 104 3.65 -10.20 1.37
C LEU A 104 4.20 -11.43 2.07
N THR A 105 5.21 -11.23 2.90
CA THR A 105 5.61 -12.25 3.87
C THR A 105 4.57 -12.31 5.00
N GLY A 106 3.77 -13.37 5.06
CA GLY A 106 2.89 -13.68 6.21
C GLY A 106 1.53 -12.98 6.27
N THR A 107 1.15 -12.16 5.28
CA THR A 107 -0.23 -11.67 5.09
C THR A 107 -0.83 -12.21 3.80
N PRO A 108 -2.12 -12.57 3.74
CA PRO A 108 -2.72 -13.05 2.50
C PRO A 108 -2.72 -11.93 1.45
N LEU A 109 -2.08 -12.18 0.30
CA LEU A 109 -2.10 -11.29 -0.88
C LEU A 109 -3.51 -10.88 -1.28
N THR A 110 -4.46 -11.78 -1.08
CA THR A 110 -5.89 -11.55 -1.23
C THR A 110 -6.40 -10.40 -0.38
N ASN A 111 -6.01 -10.28 0.88
CA ASN A 111 -6.51 -9.22 1.77
C ASN A 111 -5.95 -7.85 1.37
N PHE A 112 -4.67 -7.79 1.00
CA PHE A 112 -4.05 -6.55 0.53
C PHE A 112 -4.68 -6.06 -0.76
N CYS A 113 -4.78 -6.91 -1.78
CA CYS A 113 -5.36 -6.53 -3.05
C CYS A 113 -6.86 -6.26 -2.99
N THR A 114 -7.57 -6.91 -2.05
CA THR A 114 -8.95 -6.53 -1.74
C THR A 114 -9.02 -5.11 -1.18
N GLU A 115 -8.09 -4.72 -0.31
CA GLU A 115 -8.05 -3.35 0.23
C GLU A 115 -7.66 -2.33 -0.84
N VAL A 116 -6.73 -2.66 -1.74
CA VAL A 116 -6.42 -1.85 -2.93
C VAL A 116 -7.68 -1.66 -3.78
N ALA A 117 -8.40 -2.75 -4.09
CA ALA A 117 -9.61 -2.69 -4.91
C ALA A 117 -10.72 -1.84 -4.26
N LYS A 118 -10.87 -1.90 -2.92
CA LYS A 118 -11.79 -1.03 -2.19
C LYS A 118 -11.43 0.45 -2.33
N GLN A 119 -10.15 0.79 -2.24
CA GLN A 119 -9.69 2.18 -2.39
C GLN A 119 -9.76 2.66 -3.85
N ALA A 120 -9.61 1.75 -4.82
CA ALA A 120 -9.68 2.04 -6.25
C ALA A 120 -11.11 2.17 -6.81
N GLY A 121 -12.14 1.77 -6.05
CA GLY A 121 -13.55 1.82 -6.47
C GLY A 121 -14.12 0.52 -7.10
N GLY A 122 -13.43 -0.62 -7.00
CA GLY A 122 -13.82 -1.97 -7.52
C GLY A 122 -13.42 -2.20 -9.00
N ALA A 123 -13.04 -3.39 -9.51
CA ALA A 123 -13.18 -4.80 -9.11
C ALA A 123 -11.85 -5.60 -8.91
N ASN A 124 -12.03 -6.83 -8.39
CA ASN A 124 -11.23 -8.05 -8.16
C ASN A 124 -9.77 -8.01 -7.63
N PRO A 125 -9.40 -8.96 -6.74
CA PRO A 125 -8.03 -9.14 -6.31
C PRO A 125 -7.24 -9.84 -7.43
N VAL A 126 -6.22 -9.15 -7.94
CA VAL A 126 -5.25 -9.62 -8.93
C VAL A 126 -5.86 -9.99 -10.29
N ASP A 127 -6.01 -8.98 -11.14
CA ASP A 127 -6.33 -9.18 -12.57
C ASP A 127 -5.04 -9.28 -13.41
N ALA A 128 -5.12 -9.85 -14.61
CA ALA A 128 -3.96 -9.92 -15.51
C ALA A 128 -3.51 -8.53 -16.01
N ASN A 129 -4.40 -7.54 -16.00
CA ASN A 129 -4.13 -6.16 -16.41
C ASN A 129 -4.93 -5.17 -15.56
N LEU A 130 -4.41 -3.95 -15.40
CA LEU A 130 -5.13 -2.87 -14.73
C LEU A 130 -6.34 -2.42 -15.58
N PRO A 131 -7.58 -2.39 -15.04
CA PRO A 131 -8.75 -1.96 -15.78
C PRO A 131 -8.63 -0.54 -16.35
N SER A 132 -9.16 -0.29 -17.55
CA SER A 132 -9.12 1.03 -18.19
C SER A 132 -9.82 2.13 -17.39
N THR A 133 -10.75 1.75 -16.50
CA THR A 133 -11.51 2.67 -15.65
C THR A 133 -10.82 2.99 -14.31
N GLN A 134 -9.76 2.26 -13.95
CA GLN A 134 -9.07 2.43 -12.68
C GLN A 134 -7.76 3.20 -12.82
N GLN A 135 -7.50 4.06 -11.83
CA GLN A 135 -6.24 4.77 -11.71
C GLN A 135 -5.13 3.88 -11.13
N PHE A 136 -5.48 2.94 -10.25
CA PHE A 136 -4.52 2.03 -9.63
C PHE A 136 -5.18 0.72 -9.22
N GLY A 137 -4.40 -0.33 -9.02
CA GLY A 137 -4.91 -1.66 -8.73
C GLY A 137 -3.80 -2.69 -8.49
N CYS A 138 -4.20 -3.91 -8.18
CA CYS A 138 -3.30 -5.06 -8.15
C CYS A 138 -3.39 -5.83 -9.47
N VAL A 139 -2.24 -6.14 -10.06
CA VAL A 139 -2.12 -6.88 -11.31
C VAL A 139 -1.23 -8.10 -11.10
N GLY A 140 -1.53 -9.22 -11.76
CA GLY A 140 -0.74 -10.46 -11.70
C GLY A 140 -1.53 -11.66 -11.17
N THR A 141 -0.84 -12.56 -10.48
CA THR A 141 -1.42 -13.79 -9.92
C THR A 141 -1.38 -13.77 -8.39
N ALA A 142 -2.16 -14.63 -7.73
CA ALA A 142 -2.21 -14.73 -6.27
C ALA A 142 -0.85 -15.00 -5.59
N SER A 143 0.15 -15.50 -6.34
CA SER A 143 1.51 -15.80 -5.87
C SER A 143 2.56 -14.79 -6.33
N ALA A 144 2.21 -13.90 -7.27
CA ALA A 144 3.09 -12.85 -7.79
C ALA A 144 2.21 -11.70 -8.30
N ALA A 145 2.00 -10.69 -7.46
CA ALA A 145 1.24 -9.49 -7.82
C ALA A 145 2.13 -8.25 -7.80
N SER A 146 1.77 -7.27 -8.61
CA SER A 146 2.31 -5.92 -8.57
C SER A 146 1.20 -4.92 -8.30
N PHE A 147 1.52 -3.88 -7.56
CA PHE A 147 0.70 -2.68 -7.53
C PHE A 147 1.01 -1.87 -8.77
N GLU A 148 -0.02 -1.46 -9.51
CA GLU A 148 0.11 -0.59 -10.66
C GLU A 148 -0.67 0.70 -10.45
N PHE A 149 -0.08 1.82 -10.87
CA PHE A 149 -0.67 3.15 -10.87
C PHE A 149 -0.51 3.75 -12.27
N ARG A 150 -1.59 4.24 -12.87
CA ARG A 150 -1.55 4.88 -14.19
C ARG A 150 -0.92 6.27 -14.11
N VAL A 151 -0.04 6.62 -15.05
CA VAL A 151 0.75 7.87 -15.01
C VAL A 151 0.57 8.75 -16.22
#